data_AF-A0A956APJ8-F1
#
_entry.id   AF-A0A956APJ8-F1
#
_cell.length_a   1.000
_cell.length_b   1.000
_cell.length_c   1.000
_cell.angle_alpha   90.00
_cell.angle_beta   90.00
_cell.angle_gamma   90.00
#
_symmetry.space_group_name_H-M   'P 1'
#
loop_
_entity.id
_entity.type
_entity.pdbx_description
1 polymer ?
#
loop_
_entity_poly.entity_id
_entity_poly.type
_entity_poly.pdbx_seq_one_letter_code
_entity_poly.pdbx_strand_id
1 'polypeptide(L)'
;MLDDRTCPACRTATLGDRPERAGVLAGLCSGCERLWLDAADLVKLAGHAPPMREPLLPTLPGADAPCPSCEAIAVREVESDAGPLLRCEACGGVLLTRAVLDGLRGRQRAGAVASLAAESARVSAAPSVDEGLERAKPKRLPSTAEIRAALRVEVDEDGARDRPDRVPFDHPWLELGTYPIAALFGFLLSSSDGAMTLVLPMQIFIHELGHAIPSWLSSRRALPLPCGVTFWEEEKSLFVGFGMVFLLTVLMVYAYRERRPFGVGLGAVFMLGLACMSLLVDNDRSFEWTILGGVAGEFWVSALMIVSFFFRMPDRLRWDFFRMLLIFPAFATWMSASRLWFGVAFGSARMPTGTIFGGSHDGAGDLNRLIHDYGWSEAGLTSFYTSLSILTGALIVGVYAFVGFRKWSRSAPHRT
;
A
#
# COMPACT_ATOMS: atom_id res chain seq x y z
N MET A 1 -19.66 -15.51 18.68
CA MET A 1 -19.87 -16.25 17.43
C MET A 1 -21.34 -16.17 17.04
N LEU A 2 -21.62 -15.57 15.88
CA LEU A 2 -22.95 -15.44 15.27
C LEU A 2 -23.29 -16.60 14.32
N ASP A 3 -22.38 -17.54 14.11
CA ASP A 3 -22.60 -18.70 13.23
C ASP A 3 -23.89 -19.44 13.63
N ASP A 4 -24.72 -19.77 12.63
CA ASP A 4 -26.04 -20.39 12.72
C ASP A 4 -27.19 -19.51 13.28
N ARG A 5 -26.97 -18.20 13.51
CA ARG A 5 -28.06 -17.32 13.94
C ARG A 5 -29.02 -16.99 12.81
N THR A 6 -30.31 -16.93 13.13
CA THR A 6 -31.38 -16.63 12.18
C THR A 6 -31.39 -15.15 11.84
N CYS A 7 -31.31 -14.80 10.55
CA CYS A 7 -31.41 -13.43 10.09
C CYS A 7 -32.85 -12.90 10.29
N PRO A 8 -33.05 -11.74 10.95
CA PRO A 8 -34.39 -11.20 11.15
C PRO A 8 -35.15 -10.83 9.86
N ALA A 9 -34.43 -10.50 8.79
CA ALA A 9 -35.05 -10.09 7.52
C ALA A 9 -35.55 -11.29 6.70
N CYS A 10 -34.71 -12.31 6.48
CA CYS A 10 -35.06 -13.44 5.61
C CYS A 10 -35.42 -14.73 6.37
N ARG A 11 -35.32 -14.73 7.71
CA ARG A 11 -35.69 -15.85 8.60
C ARG A 11 -34.94 -17.15 8.33
N THR A 12 -33.73 -17.07 7.79
CA THR A 12 -32.85 -18.21 7.55
C THR A 12 -31.63 -18.13 8.47
N ALA A 13 -31.12 -19.29 8.91
CA ALA A 13 -29.89 -19.42 9.69
C ALA A 13 -28.66 -19.16 8.81
N THR A 14 -28.46 -17.90 8.45
CA THR A 14 -27.51 -17.47 7.41
C THR A 14 -26.61 -16.34 7.87
N LEU A 15 -26.66 -15.94 9.15
CA LEU A 15 -25.70 -14.97 9.70
C LEU A 15 -24.38 -15.67 9.98
N GLY A 16 -23.31 -15.17 9.38
CA GLY A 16 -21.94 -15.53 9.71
C GLY A 16 -21.16 -14.31 10.19
N ASP A 17 -20.21 -14.52 11.10
CA ASP A 17 -19.35 -13.44 11.58
C ASP A 17 -18.45 -12.92 10.44
N ARG A 18 -18.45 -11.60 10.24
CA ARG A 18 -17.60 -10.89 9.29
C ARG A 18 -16.86 -9.76 10.01
N PRO A 19 -15.52 -9.73 9.99
CA PRO A 19 -14.78 -8.62 10.55
C PRO A 19 -15.04 -7.34 9.74
N GLU A 20 -15.34 -6.26 10.46
CA GLU A 20 -15.47 -4.90 9.96
C GLU A 20 -14.38 -4.01 10.57
N ARG A 21 -14.34 -2.75 10.12
CA ARG A 21 -13.33 -1.77 10.61
C ARG A 21 -13.43 -1.55 12.12
N ALA A 22 -12.36 -1.02 12.70
CA ALA A 22 -12.28 -0.68 14.13
C ALA A 22 -12.50 -1.88 15.08
N GLY A 23 -12.18 -3.10 14.63
CA GLY A 23 -12.31 -4.32 15.44
C GLY A 23 -13.75 -4.72 15.72
N VAL A 24 -14.69 -4.30 14.87
CA VAL A 24 -16.10 -4.66 14.98
C VAL A 24 -16.35 -6.00 14.29
N LEU A 25 -17.10 -6.88 14.92
CA LEU A 25 -17.54 -8.14 14.33
C LEU A 25 -19.01 -8.00 13.94
N ALA A 26 -19.29 -8.02 12.64
CA ALA A 26 -20.64 -7.84 12.12
C ALA A 26 -21.19 -9.16 11.61
N GLY A 27 -22.47 -9.45 11.84
CA GLY A 27 -23.11 -10.64 11.27
C GLY A 27 -23.54 -10.37 9.83
N LEU A 28 -22.90 -10.96 8.83
CA LEU A 28 -23.36 -10.85 7.44
C LEU A 28 -24.34 -11.99 7.12
N CYS A 29 -25.53 -11.64 6.65
CA CYS A 29 -26.50 -12.63 6.20
C CYS A 29 -26.24 -13.04 4.74
N SER A 30 -25.93 -14.31 4.48
CA SER A 30 -25.72 -14.80 3.11
C SER A 30 -27.00 -14.85 2.25
N GLY A 31 -28.19 -14.92 2.87
CA GLY A 31 -29.46 -14.98 2.14
C GLY A 31 -29.98 -13.64 1.60
N CYS A 32 -29.78 -12.54 2.34
CA CYS A 32 -30.31 -11.21 1.96
C CYS A 32 -29.26 -10.10 1.96
N GLU A 33 -27.98 -10.44 2.17
CA GLU A 33 -26.82 -9.54 2.14
C GLU A 33 -26.88 -8.36 3.13
N ARG A 34 -27.73 -8.46 4.14
CA ARG A 34 -27.82 -7.45 5.22
C ARG A 34 -26.80 -7.73 6.33
N LEU A 35 -26.36 -6.66 6.97
CA LEU A 35 -25.37 -6.65 8.03
C LEU A 35 -26.04 -6.43 9.39
N TRP A 36 -25.79 -7.33 10.33
CA TRP A 36 -26.18 -7.21 11.74
C TRP A 36 -25.04 -6.61 12.55
N LEU A 37 -25.34 -5.57 13.32
CA LEU A 37 -24.40 -4.90 14.21
C LEU A 37 -25.02 -4.76 15.60
N ASP A 38 -24.24 -5.05 16.63
CA ASP A 38 -24.63 -4.67 17.98
C ASP A 38 -24.66 -3.14 18.13
N ALA A 39 -25.45 -2.63 19.08
CA ALA A 39 -25.61 -1.19 19.28
C ALA A 39 -24.27 -0.46 19.49
N ALA A 40 -23.38 -1.05 20.29
CA ALA A 40 -22.05 -0.50 20.56
C ALA A 40 -21.17 -0.49 19.30
N ASP A 41 -21.29 -1.53 18.48
CA ASP A 41 -20.51 -1.70 17.26
C ASP A 41 -21.00 -0.80 16.13
N LEU A 42 -22.30 -0.55 16.05
CA LEU A 42 -22.86 0.50 15.19
C LEU A 42 -22.27 1.87 15.56
N VAL A 43 -22.20 2.20 16.85
CA VAL A 43 -21.61 3.48 17.31
C VAL A 43 -20.12 3.54 16.97
N LYS A 44 -19.36 2.45 17.12
CA LYS A 44 -17.94 2.41 16.70
C LYS A 44 -17.78 2.63 15.20
N LEU A 45 -18.63 2.01 14.37
CA LEU A 45 -18.54 2.11 12.91
C LEU A 45 -19.08 3.41 12.32
N ALA A 46 -20.13 3.98 12.92
CA ALA A 46 -20.79 5.21 12.46
C ALA A 46 -20.29 6.46 13.20
N GLY A 47 -19.57 6.30 14.31
CA GLY A 47 -19.08 7.38 15.17
C GLY A 47 -20.14 7.97 16.11
N HIS A 48 -21.43 7.68 15.91
CA HIS A 48 -22.52 8.11 16.76
C HIS A 48 -23.70 7.13 16.70
N ALA A 49 -24.61 7.22 17.67
CA ALA A 49 -25.90 6.54 17.56
C ALA A 49 -26.76 7.32 16.55
N PRO A 50 -27.20 6.72 15.43
CA PRO A 50 -28.04 7.42 14.48
C PRO A 50 -29.41 7.72 15.11
N PRO A 51 -29.99 8.92 14.86
CA PRO A 51 -31.37 9.17 15.25
C PRO A 51 -32.27 8.19 14.49
N MET A 52 -33.16 7.52 15.21
CA MET A 52 -34.10 6.56 14.64
C MET A 52 -35.51 7.10 14.82
N ARG A 53 -36.33 6.98 13.78
CA ARG A 53 -37.72 7.44 13.76
C ARG A 53 -38.63 6.26 13.46
N GLU A 54 -39.85 6.31 13.97
CA GLU A 54 -40.88 5.39 13.50
C GLU A 54 -41.12 5.62 12.00
N PRO A 55 -41.26 4.54 11.20
CA PRO A 55 -41.52 4.67 9.78
C PRO A 55 -42.86 5.40 9.57
N LEU A 56 -42.89 6.33 8.61
CA LEU A 56 -44.08 7.12 8.30
C LEU A 56 -45.28 6.28 7.83
N LEU A 57 -45.00 5.07 7.34
CA LEU A 57 -46.00 4.11 6.93
C LEU A 57 -45.86 2.86 7.80
N PRO A 58 -46.96 2.35 8.40
CA PRO A 58 -46.92 1.08 9.12
C PRO A 58 -46.53 -0.02 8.15
N THR A 59 -45.45 -0.73 8.47
CA THR A 59 -44.94 -1.81 7.62
C THR A 59 -45.72 -3.10 7.81
N LEU A 60 -45.76 -3.91 6.74
CA LEU A 60 -46.43 -5.21 6.68
C LEU A 60 -45.95 -6.14 7.83
N PRO A 61 -46.82 -7.03 8.34
CA PRO A 61 -46.55 -7.85 9.52
C PRO A 61 -45.35 -8.78 9.31
N GLY A 62 -44.20 -8.37 9.86
CA GLY A 62 -42.94 -9.13 9.83
C GLY A 62 -42.20 -9.15 11.17
N ALA A 63 -42.75 -8.54 12.23
CA ALA A 63 -42.09 -8.11 13.47
C ALA A 63 -41.72 -9.20 14.50
N ASP A 64 -41.89 -10.49 14.16
CA ASP A 64 -41.75 -11.57 15.14
C ASP A 64 -40.47 -12.40 14.99
N ALA A 65 -39.41 -11.84 14.39
CA ALA A 65 -38.12 -12.54 14.31
C ALA A 65 -37.29 -12.36 15.59
N PRO A 66 -36.62 -13.41 16.10
CA PRO A 66 -35.75 -13.30 17.25
C PRO A 66 -34.51 -12.46 16.92
N CYS A 67 -34.14 -11.57 17.84
CA CYS A 67 -32.90 -10.82 17.76
C CYS A 67 -31.69 -11.76 17.80
N PRO A 68 -30.75 -11.70 16.85
CA PRO A 68 -29.55 -12.53 16.88
C PRO A 68 -28.75 -12.35 18.18
N SER A 69 -28.66 -11.14 18.72
CA SER A 69 -27.79 -10.86 19.88
C SER A 69 -28.38 -11.25 21.22
N CYS A 70 -29.69 -11.12 21.40
CA CYS A 70 -30.35 -11.28 22.71
C CYS A 70 -31.60 -12.16 22.69
N GLU A 71 -31.91 -12.79 21.55
CA GLU A 71 -33.02 -13.73 21.33
C GLU A 71 -34.45 -13.16 21.54
N ALA A 72 -34.57 -11.90 21.99
CA ALA A 72 -35.86 -11.24 22.15
C ALA A 72 -36.60 -11.10 20.81
N ILE A 73 -37.89 -11.43 20.81
CA ILE A 73 -38.81 -11.22 19.68
C ILE A 73 -39.29 -9.76 19.72
N ALA A 74 -38.36 -8.86 19.41
CA ALA A 74 -38.56 -7.41 19.56
C ALA A 74 -37.84 -6.63 18.45
N VAL A 75 -37.72 -7.21 17.25
CA VAL A 75 -37.06 -6.56 16.11
C VAL A 75 -38.10 -5.81 15.28
N ARG A 76 -37.97 -4.49 15.19
CA ARG A 76 -38.89 -3.63 14.43
C ARG A 76 -38.16 -2.85 13.36
N GLU A 77 -38.89 -2.52 12.30
CA GLU A 77 -38.40 -1.61 11.28
C GLU A 77 -38.42 -0.17 11.80
N VAL A 78 -37.31 0.53 11.60
CA VAL A 78 -37.14 1.93 11.96
C VAL A 78 -36.50 2.66 10.79
N GLU A 79 -36.82 3.94 10.64
CA GLU A 79 -36.24 4.78 9.61
C GLU A 79 -35.06 5.56 10.20
N SER A 80 -33.91 5.46 9.54
CA SER A 80 -32.75 6.29 9.84
C SER A 80 -32.61 7.36 8.76
N ASP A 81 -31.80 8.36 9.08
CA ASP A 81 -31.34 9.38 8.14
C ASP A 81 -30.69 8.82 6.85
N ALA A 82 -30.19 7.58 6.86
CA ALA A 82 -29.57 6.93 5.71
C ALA A 82 -30.49 5.90 5.01
N GLY A 83 -31.71 5.71 5.51
CA GLY A 83 -32.69 4.75 4.97
C GLY A 83 -33.24 3.79 6.03
N PRO A 84 -34.12 2.86 5.61
CA PRO A 84 -34.78 1.91 6.51
C PRO A 84 -33.81 0.85 7.03
N LEU A 85 -33.96 0.48 8.30
CA LEU A 85 -33.22 -0.61 8.95
C LEU A 85 -34.11 -1.34 9.97
N LEU A 86 -33.70 -2.53 10.40
CA LEU A 86 -34.35 -3.20 11.52
C LEU A 86 -33.56 -2.94 12.80
N ARG A 87 -34.25 -2.74 13.92
CA ARG A 87 -33.66 -2.52 15.24
C ARG A 87 -34.32 -3.43 16.27
N CYS A 88 -33.52 -4.07 17.11
CA CYS A 88 -34.01 -4.73 18.30
C CYS A 88 -34.32 -3.70 19.40
N GLU A 89 -35.55 -3.70 19.92
CA GLU A 89 -35.97 -2.82 21.01
C GLU A 89 -35.31 -3.20 22.35
N ALA A 90 -34.91 -4.47 22.53
CA ALA A 90 -34.31 -4.95 23.78
C ALA A 90 -32.82 -4.62 23.92
N CYS A 91 -32.00 -4.93 22.91
CA CYS A 91 -30.55 -4.71 22.96
C CYS A 91 -30.04 -3.55 22.09
N GLY A 92 -30.89 -2.97 21.23
CA GLY A 92 -30.51 -1.90 20.32
C GLY A 92 -29.69 -2.34 19.10
N GLY A 93 -29.44 -3.65 18.92
CA GLY A 93 -28.77 -4.17 17.72
C GLY A 93 -29.56 -3.85 16.45
N VAL A 94 -28.85 -3.67 15.33
CA VAL A 94 -29.43 -3.24 14.06
C VAL A 94 -29.11 -4.19 12.91
N LEU A 95 -30.08 -4.42 12.03
CA LEU A 95 -29.90 -5.05 10.73
C LEU A 95 -30.06 -3.99 9.63
N LEU A 96 -29.02 -3.77 8.84
CA LEU A 96 -29.02 -2.72 7.82
C LEU A 96 -28.36 -3.20 6.52
N THR A 97 -28.63 -2.51 5.41
CA THR A 97 -27.94 -2.78 4.14
C THR A 97 -26.59 -2.05 4.13
N ARG A 98 -25.68 -2.49 3.24
CA ARG A 98 -24.39 -1.80 3.03
C ARG A 98 -24.58 -0.32 2.70
N ALA A 99 -25.55 -0.02 1.82
CA ALA A 99 -25.88 1.35 1.42
C ALA A 99 -26.29 2.25 2.61
N VAL A 100 -27.07 1.71 3.56
CA VAL A 100 -27.45 2.45 4.78
C VAL A 100 -26.23 2.69 5.67
N LEU A 101 -25.35 1.68 5.86
CA LEU A 101 -24.12 1.85 6.63
C LEU A 101 -23.22 2.94 6.05
N ASP A 102 -23.04 2.93 4.73
CA ASP A 102 -22.20 3.89 4.03
C ASP A 102 -22.81 5.29 4.07
N GLY A 103 -24.15 5.41 4.00
CA GLY A 103 -24.87 6.66 4.19
C GLY A 103 -24.69 7.24 5.61
N LEU A 104 -24.70 6.40 6.63
CA LEU A 104 -24.42 6.81 8.02
C LEU A 104 -22.97 7.31 8.17
N ARG A 105 -22.00 6.59 7.60
CA ARG A 105 -20.57 6.98 7.60
C ARG A 105 -20.32 8.28 6.83
N GLY A 106 -20.98 8.47 5.69
CA GLY A 106 -20.81 9.65 4.84
C GLY A 106 -21.17 10.97 5.54
N ARG A 107 -22.17 10.96 6.43
CA ARG A 107 -22.57 12.14 7.21
C ARG A 107 -21.54 12.53 8.28
N GLN A 108 -20.81 11.57 8.83
CA GLN A 108 -19.71 11.84 9.78
C GLN A 108 -18.60 12.67 9.11
N ARG A 109 -18.27 12.40 7.84
CA ARG A 109 -17.30 13.20 7.08
C ARG A 109 -17.78 14.65 6.92
N ALA A 110 -19.06 14.86 6.61
CA ALA A 110 -19.61 16.22 6.50
C ALA A 110 -19.56 16.97 7.84
N GLY A 111 -19.91 16.31 8.94
CA GLY A 111 -19.86 16.89 10.29
C GLY A 111 -18.43 17.19 10.77
N ALA A 112 -17.48 16.28 10.53
CA ALA A 112 -16.08 16.46 10.89
C ALA A 112 -15.40 17.57 10.06
N VAL A 113 -15.73 17.67 8.77
CA VAL A 113 -15.26 18.80 7.93
C VAL A 113 -15.84 20.12 8.42
N ALA A 114 -17.11 20.16 8.82
CA ALA A 114 -17.72 21.36 9.40
C ALA A 114 -17.11 21.74 10.76
N SER A 115 -16.78 20.77 11.62
CA SER A 115 -16.13 21.05 12.91
C SER A 115 -14.68 21.51 12.72
N LEU A 116 -13.93 20.90 11.80
CA LEU A 116 -12.58 21.35 11.44
C LEU A 116 -12.59 22.75 10.82
N ALA A 117 -13.58 23.06 9.98
CA ALA A 117 -13.76 24.41 9.45
C ALA A 117 -14.09 25.42 10.56
N ALA A 118 -14.96 25.05 11.52
CA ALA A 118 -15.30 25.88 12.68
C ALA A 118 -14.11 26.07 13.64
N GLU A 119 -13.27 25.05 13.80
CA GLU A 119 -12.08 25.09 14.64
C GLU A 119 -10.93 25.86 13.97
N SER A 120 -10.75 25.72 12.66
CA SER A 120 -9.85 26.56 11.86
C SER A 120 -10.26 28.04 11.88
N ALA A 121 -11.56 28.33 11.92
CA ALA A 121 -12.08 29.68 12.13
C ALA A 121 -11.80 30.24 13.54
N ARG A 122 -11.72 29.37 14.57
CA ARG A 122 -11.37 29.77 15.95
C ARG A 122 -9.86 29.96 16.16
N VAL A 123 -9.03 29.23 15.43
CA VAL A 123 -7.55 29.32 15.53
C VAL A 123 -6.99 30.53 14.75
N SER A 124 -7.80 31.21 13.94
CA SER A 124 -7.45 32.51 13.33
C SER A 124 -7.60 33.69 14.29
N ALA A 125 -7.18 33.53 15.55
CA ALA A 125 -6.81 34.68 16.36
C ALA A 125 -5.54 35.26 15.74
N ALA A 126 -5.70 36.31 14.92
CA ALA A 126 -4.60 36.99 14.27
C ALA A 126 -3.55 37.37 15.33
N PRO A 127 -2.25 37.16 15.06
CA PRO A 127 -1.20 37.68 15.93
C PRO A 127 -1.43 39.18 16.15
N SER A 128 -1.12 39.65 17.36
CA SER A 128 -1.29 41.06 17.71
C SER A 128 -0.64 41.97 16.64
N VAL A 129 -1.25 43.13 16.39
CA VAL A 129 -0.77 44.10 15.39
C VAL A 129 0.73 44.44 15.62
N ASP A 130 1.19 44.38 16.87
CA ASP A 130 2.58 44.61 17.25
C ASP A 130 3.54 43.47 16.83
N GLU A 131 3.13 42.19 16.90
CA GLU A 131 3.90 41.07 16.34
C GLU A 131 3.91 41.10 14.81
N GLY A 132 2.85 41.61 14.18
CA GLY A 132 2.78 41.88 12.75
C GLY A 132 3.77 42.95 12.31
N LEU A 133 3.92 44.04 13.09
CA LEU A 133 4.84 45.14 12.79
C LEU A 133 6.31 44.78 12.93
N GLU A 134 6.69 43.98 13.94
CA GLU A 134 8.07 43.47 14.07
C GLU A 134 8.44 42.52 12.91
N ARG A 135 7.51 41.70 12.42
CA ARG A 135 7.70 40.87 11.22
C ARG A 135 7.66 41.67 9.91
N ALA A 136 7.01 42.83 9.89
CA ALA A 136 6.91 43.71 8.73
C ALA A 136 8.13 44.61 8.55
N LYS A 137 9.12 44.60 9.47
CA LYS A 137 10.43 45.20 9.19
C LYS A 137 10.98 44.55 7.92
N PRO A 138 11.15 45.30 6.81
CA PRO A 138 11.56 44.71 5.55
C PRO A 138 12.94 44.09 5.76
N LYS A 139 12.99 42.75 5.80
CA LYS A 139 14.26 42.03 5.63
C LYS A 139 14.82 42.54 4.31
N ARG A 140 15.94 43.27 4.37
CA ARG A 140 16.71 43.61 3.18
C ARG A 140 17.00 42.31 2.47
N LEU A 141 16.25 42.04 1.41
CA LEU A 141 16.54 40.93 0.54
C LEU A 141 17.92 41.20 -0.03
N PRO A 142 18.83 40.22 0.02
CA PRO A 142 20.14 40.38 -0.58
C PRO A 142 19.94 40.81 -2.03
N SER A 143 20.69 41.82 -2.44
CA SER A 143 20.65 42.32 -3.80
C SER A 143 20.89 41.19 -4.79
N THR A 144 20.38 41.34 -6.01
CA THR A 144 20.62 40.34 -7.08
C THR A 144 22.12 40.08 -7.29
N ALA A 145 22.98 41.06 -6.98
CA ALA A 145 24.43 40.92 -6.98
C ALA A 145 24.94 40.05 -5.82
N GLU A 146 24.43 40.22 -4.60
CA GLU A 146 24.78 39.38 -3.43
C GLU A 146 24.28 37.94 -3.59
N ILE A 147 23.07 37.74 -4.12
CA ILE A 147 22.56 36.40 -4.45
C ILE A 147 23.45 35.75 -5.52
N ARG A 148 23.83 36.50 -6.56
CA ARG A 148 24.68 35.99 -7.64
C ARG A 148 26.12 35.78 -7.18
N ALA A 149 26.64 36.57 -6.26
CA ALA A 149 27.95 36.38 -5.63
C ALA A 149 27.95 35.17 -4.69
N ALA A 150 26.91 34.99 -3.88
CA ALA A 150 26.74 33.82 -3.00
C ALA A 150 26.46 32.52 -3.79
N LEU A 151 25.87 32.60 -4.98
CA LEU A 151 25.71 31.45 -5.89
C LEU A 151 26.94 31.23 -6.79
N ARG A 152 27.79 32.25 -6.95
CA ARG A 152 29.15 32.15 -7.49
C ARG A 152 30.14 31.74 -6.40
N VAL A 153 29.74 30.90 -5.44
CA VAL A 153 30.71 30.00 -4.81
C VAL A 153 31.44 29.37 -5.98
N GLU A 154 32.72 29.73 -6.09
CA GLU A 154 33.61 29.37 -7.19
C GLU A 154 33.41 27.88 -7.42
N VAL A 155 32.75 27.54 -8.53
CA VAL A 155 32.80 26.20 -9.06
C VAL A 155 34.22 26.10 -9.57
N ASP A 156 35.12 25.80 -8.64
CA ASP A 156 36.51 25.54 -8.91
C ASP A 156 36.50 24.40 -9.94
N GLU A 157 36.72 24.74 -11.21
CA GLU A 157 36.66 23.75 -12.30
C GLU A 157 37.74 22.66 -12.11
N ASP A 158 38.76 22.95 -11.29
CA ASP A 158 39.77 21.98 -10.85
C ASP A 158 39.34 21.11 -9.65
N GLY A 159 38.27 21.47 -8.92
CA GLY A 159 37.72 20.70 -7.80
C GLY A 159 36.93 19.45 -8.19
N ALA A 160 36.72 19.20 -9.49
CA ALA A 160 36.07 17.98 -9.98
C ALA A 160 36.91 16.72 -9.76
N ARG A 161 38.22 16.85 -9.49
CA ARG A 161 39.14 15.72 -9.31
C ARG A 161 39.31 15.25 -7.86
N ASP A 162 38.86 16.01 -6.88
CA ASP A 162 39.06 15.68 -5.46
C ASP A 162 37.73 15.61 -4.71
N ARG A 163 36.71 14.98 -5.32
CA ARG A 163 35.63 14.42 -4.50
C ARG A 163 36.27 13.27 -3.74
N PRO A 164 36.41 13.35 -2.39
CA PRO A 164 37.03 12.30 -1.60
C PRO A 164 36.40 10.98 -2.02
N ASP A 165 37.26 10.10 -2.56
CA ASP A 165 36.88 8.89 -3.26
C ASP A 165 35.75 8.22 -2.51
N ARG A 166 34.56 8.26 -3.12
CA ARG A 166 33.45 7.44 -2.64
C ARG A 166 33.96 6.02 -2.68
N VAL A 167 33.71 5.29 -1.60
CA VAL A 167 34.12 3.88 -1.42
C VAL A 167 34.12 3.14 -2.77
N PRO A 168 35.22 2.48 -3.17
CA PRO A 168 35.47 2.01 -4.53
C PRO A 168 34.62 0.78 -4.92
N PHE A 169 33.30 0.91 -4.81
CA PHE A 169 32.33 -0.09 -5.22
C PHE A 169 32.21 -0.20 -6.75
N ASP A 170 32.86 0.69 -7.50
CA ASP A 170 32.95 0.67 -8.97
C ASP A 170 34.04 -0.29 -9.47
N HIS A 171 34.44 -1.30 -8.69
CA HIS A 171 35.39 -2.31 -9.14
C HIS A 171 34.66 -3.32 -10.07
N PRO A 172 35.13 -3.55 -11.30
CA PRO A 172 34.42 -4.37 -12.29
C PRO A 172 34.08 -5.78 -11.80
N TRP A 173 34.98 -6.35 -10.99
CA TRP A 173 34.84 -7.69 -10.40
C TRP A 173 33.85 -7.73 -9.23
N LEU A 174 33.69 -6.63 -8.48
CA LEU A 174 32.65 -6.54 -7.47
C LEU A 174 31.29 -6.57 -8.18
N GLU A 175 31.06 -5.70 -9.16
CA GLU A 175 29.77 -5.66 -9.84
C GLU A 175 29.39 -6.97 -10.57
N LEU A 176 30.37 -7.69 -11.14
CA LEU A 176 30.11 -8.97 -11.82
C LEU A 176 30.00 -10.13 -10.82
N GLY A 177 30.76 -10.10 -9.73
CA GLY A 177 30.79 -11.16 -8.71
C GLY A 177 29.69 -11.04 -7.64
N THR A 178 29.22 -9.84 -7.32
CA THR A 178 28.17 -9.64 -6.31
C THR A 178 26.86 -10.29 -6.72
N TYR A 179 26.51 -10.28 -8.01
CA TYR A 179 25.29 -10.94 -8.51
C TYR A 179 25.26 -12.45 -8.23
N PRO A 180 26.22 -13.28 -8.71
CA PRO A 180 26.17 -14.72 -8.46
C PRO A 180 26.29 -15.05 -6.98
N ILE A 181 27.02 -14.24 -6.20
CA ILE A 181 27.10 -14.39 -4.74
C ILE A 181 25.73 -14.13 -4.09
N ALA A 182 25.06 -13.04 -4.45
CA ALA A 182 23.74 -12.70 -3.89
C ALA A 182 22.65 -13.69 -4.34
N ALA A 183 22.71 -14.18 -5.59
CA ALA A 183 21.82 -15.21 -6.09
C ALA A 183 22.03 -16.55 -5.36
N LEU A 184 23.29 -16.97 -5.16
CA LEU A 184 23.63 -18.16 -4.38
C LEU A 184 23.17 -18.00 -2.92
N PHE A 185 23.38 -16.82 -2.33
CA PHE A 185 22.91 -16.51 -0.98
C PHE A 185 21.38 -16.65 -0.88
N GLY A 186 20.62 -16.05 -1.80
CA GLY A 186 19.16 -16.17 -1.83
C GLY A 186 18.71 -17.62 -2.03
N PHE A 187 19.40 -18.38 -2.88
CA PHE A 187 19.14 -19.82 -3.06
C PHE A 187 19.37 -20.63 -1.79
N LEU A 188 20.50 -20.42 -1.11
CA LEU A 188 20.85 -21.14 0.12
C LEU A 188 19.87 -20.81 1.26
N LEU A 189 19.53 -19.53 1.46
CA LEU A 189 18.55 -19.14 2.47
C LEU A 189 17.18 -19.75 2.20
N SER A 190 16.68 -19.63 0.96
CA SER A 190 15.36 -20.16 0.57
C SER A 190 15.28 -21.69 0.52
N SER A 191 16.41 -22.38 0.72
CA SER A 191 16.47 -23.84 0.83
C SER A 191 16.46 -24.32 2.29
N SER A 192 16.48 -23.41 3.27
CA SER A 192 16.48 -23.73 4.69
C SER A 192 15.39 -22.95 5.42
N ASP A 193 14.41 -23.66 5.99
CA ASP A 193 13.29 -23.05 6.73
C ASP A 193 13.76 -22.12 7.85
N GLY A 194 14.82 -22.50 8.57
CA GLY A 194 15.39 -21.69 9.66
C GLY A 194 16.10 -20.43 9.16
N ALA A 195 16.84 -20.53 8.06
CA ALA A 195 17.67 -19.43 7.57
C ALA A 195 16.85 -18.27 7.01
N MET A 196 15.66 -18.55 6.45
CA MET A 196 14.74 -17.51 5.99
C MET A 196 14.27 -16.58 7.11
N THR A 197 14.25 -17.04 8.37
CA THR A 197 13.91 -16.19 9.53
C THR A 197 14.82 -14.97 9.65
N LEU A 198 16.09 -15.07 9.20
CA LEU A 198 17.05 -13.95 9.25
C LEU A 198 16.73 -12.83 8.26
N VAL A 199 16.05 -13.15 7.15
CA VAL A 199 15.67 -12.17 6.11
C VAL A 199 14.19 -11.82 6.14
N LEU A 200 13.40 -12.52 6.96
CA LEU A 200 11.96 -12.34 7.09
C LEU A 200 11.55 -10.88 7.32
N PRO A 201 12.18 -10.08 8.21
CA PRO A 201 11.79 -8.67 8.36
C PRO A 201 11.93 -7.85 7.08
N MET A 202 12.93 -8.17 6.26
CA MET A 202 13.14 -7.47 5.00
C MET A 202 12.21 -7.98 3.89
N GLN A 203 11.90 -9.28 3.86
CA GLN A 203 10.87 -9.82 2.98
C GLN A 203 9.50 -9.19 3.29
N ILE A 204 9.13 -9.12 4.57
CA ILE A 204 7.93 -8.43 5.04
C ILE A 204 7.97 -6.96 4.59
N PHE A 205 9.07 -6.25 4.82
CA PHE A 205 9.16 -4.85 4.38
C PHE A 205 8.99 -4.69 2.86
N ILE A 206 9.56 -5.59 2.04
CA ILE A 206 9.39 -5.58 0.58
C ILE A 206 7.93 -5.87 0.19
N HIS A 207 7.29 -6.82 0.87
CA HIS A 207 5.87 -7.13 0.71
C HIS A 207 4.98 -5.92 1.03
N GLU A 208 5.18 -5.28 2.19
CA GLU A 208 4.46 -4.06 2.58
C GLU A 208 4.73 -2.89 1.61
N LEU A 209 5.96 -2.75 1.13
CA LEU A 209 6.29 -1.78 0.08
C LEU A 209 5.55 -2.08 -1.24
N GLY A 210 5.31 -3.37 -1.50
CA GLY A 210 4.44 -3.87 -2.56
C GLY A 210 3.01 -3.36 -2.49
N HIS A 211 2.42 -3.24 -1.29
CA HIS A 211 1.12 -2.57 -1.09
C HIS A 211 1.22 -1.05 -1.24
N ALA A 212 2.27 -0.47 -0.66
CA ALA A 212 2.40 0.98 -0.57
C ALA A 212 2.59 1.64 -1.94
N ILE A 213 3.31 1.01 -2.87
CA ILE A 213 3.58 1.62 -4.18
C ILE A 213 2.31 1.79 -5.02
N PRO A 214 1.48 0.77 -5.30
CA PRO A 214 0.20 0.94 -6.00
C PRO A 214 -0.71 1.95 -5.30
N SER A 215 -0.69 2.00 -3.97
CA SER A 215 -1.41 3.01 -3.18
C SER A 215 -0.92 4.43 -3.50
N TRP A 216 0.39 4.67 -3.45
CA TRP A 216 0.97 5.98 -3.77
C TRP A 216 0.74 6.37 -5.24
N LEU A 217 0.83 5.42 -6.16
CA LEU A 217 0.50 5.64 -7.59
C LEU A 217 -0.99 5.95 -7.79
N SER A 218 -1.86 5.52 -6.88
CA SER A 218 -3.28 5.89 -6.85
C SER A 218 -3.55 7.17 -6.04
N SER A 219 -2.49 7.90 -5.65
CA SER A 219 -2.55 9.08 -4.78
C SER A 219 -3.13 8.81 -3.39
N ARG A 220 -2.97 7.61 -2.83
CA ARG A 220 -3.46 7.24 -1.49
C ARG A 220 -2.36 7.29 -0.45
N ARG A 221 -2.71 7.66 0.79
CA ARG A 221 -1.77 7.53 1.92
C ARG A 221 -1.51 6.05 2.13
N ALA A 222 -0.24 5.67 2.17
CA ALA A 222 0.21 4.36 2.59
C ALA A 222 1.52 4.49 3.36
N LEU A 223 1.65 3.77 4.46
CA LEU A 223 2.85 3.72 5.28
C LEU A 223 3.25 2.25 5.48
N PRO A 224 4.25 1.74 4.75
CA PRO A 224 4.74 0.38 4.94
C PRO A 224 5.54 0.33 6.23
N LEU A 225 5.13 -0.51 7.18
CA LEU A 225 5.86 -0.74 8.42
C LEU A 225 6.63 -2.06 8.36
N PRO A 226 7.83 -2.15 8.96
CA PRO A 226 8.64 -3.37 8.95
C PRO A 226 8.05 -4.53 9.78
N CYS A 227 6.82 -4.39 10.29
CA CYS A 227 6.15 -5.35 11.18
C CYS A 227 4.96 -6.08 10.52
N GLY A 228 4.88 -6.10 9.19
CA GLY A 228 3.83 -6.84 8.48
C GLY A 228 2.50 -6.12 8.45
N VAL A 229 2.54 -4.79 8.47
CA VAL A 229 1.35 -3.95 8.39
C VAL A 229 1.65 -2.76 7.49
N THR A 230 0.81 -2.55 6.49
CA THR A 230 0.74 -1.28 5.76
C THR A 230 -0.51 -0.55 6.22
N PHE A 231 -0.35 0.65 6.76
CA PHE A 231 -1.51 1.52 6.99
C PHE A 231 -1.82 2.26 5.70
N TRP A 232 -2.99 2.03 5.11
CA TRP A 232 -3.43 2.77 3.93
C TRP A 232 -4.82 3.38 4.13
N GLU A 233 -5.06 4.49 3.42
CA GLU A 233 -6.36 5.18 3.40
C GLU A 233 -7.14 4.91 2.12
N GLU A 234 -8.45 4.87 2.27
CA GLU A 234 -9.35 4.59 1.15
C GLU A 234 -9.75 5.82 0.34
N GLU A 235 -9.36 7.01 0.75
CA GLU A 235 -9.58 8.23 -0.01
C GLU A 235 -8.32 8.63 -0.74
N LYS A 236 -8.48 9.17 -1.95
CA LYS A 236 -7.36 9.78 -2.66
C LYS A 236 -6.97 11.06 -1.93
N SER A 237 -5.69 11.29 -1.76
CA SER A 237 -5.09 12.41 -1.07
C SER A 237 -4.29 13.25 -2.05
N LEU A 238 -4.76 14.47 -2.35
CA LEU A 238 -4.03 15.40 -3.21
C LEU A 238 -2.62 15.68 -2.70
N PHE A 239 -2.44 15.69 -1.37
CA PHE A 239 -1.13 15.84 -0.74
C PHE A 239 -0.17 14.72 -1.18
N VAL A 240 -0.62 13.46 -1.19
CA VAL A 240 0.20 12.33 -1.65
C VAL A 240 0.45 12.42 -3.14
N GLY A 241 -0.60 12.69 -3.94
CA GLY A 241 -0.45 12.81 -5.40
C GLY A 241 0.57 13.88 -5.80
N PHE A 242 0.43 15.09 -5.28
CA PHE A 242 1.40 16.18 -5.52
C PHE A 242 2.78 15.89 -4.92
N GLY A 243 2.84 15.25 -3.75
CA GLY A 243 4.09 14.81 -3.14
C GLY A 243 4.84 13.81 -4.04
N MET A 244 4.15 12.83 -4.61
CA MET A 244 4.72 11.86 -5.54
C MET A 244 5.18 12.51 -6.84
N VAL A 245 4.38 13.40 -7.44
CA VAL A 245 4.80 14.18 -8.62
C VAL A 245 6.07 14.97 -8.31
N PHE A 246 6.13 15.62 -7.15
CA PHE A 246 7.31 16.37 -6.72
C PHE A 246 8.54 15.46 -6.59
N LEU A 247 8.45 14.36 -5.85
CA LEU A 247 9.56 13.43 -5.62
C LEU A 247 10.07 12.81 -6.93
N LEU A 248 9.18 12.39 -7.82
CA LEU A 248 9.53 11.81 -9.12
C LEU A 248 10.15 12.86 -10.05
N THR A 249 9.65 14.10 -10.03
CA THR A 249 10.25 15.22 -10.77
C THR A 249 11.66 15.53 -10.26
N VAL A 250 11.84 15.56 -8.94
CA VAL A 250 13.16 15.73 -8.30
C VAL A 250 14.12 14.62 -8.74
N LEU A 251 13.69 13.36 -8.70
CA LEU A 251 14.48 12.22 -9.19
C LEU A 251 14.90 12.43 -10.65
N MET A 252 13.95 12.75 -11.54
CA MET A 252 14.24 12.96 -12.96
C MET A 252 15.18 14.13 -13.21
N VAL A 253 14.99 15.26 -12.51
CA VAL A 253 15.84 16.46 -12.66
C VAL A 253 17.26 16.15 -12.21
N TYR A 254 17.46 15.51 -11.05
CA TYR A 254 18.81 15.15 -10.60
C TYR A 254 19.45 14.08 -11.49
N ALA A 255 18.67 13.07 -11.90
CA ALA A 255 19.16 12.05 -12.83
C ALA A 255 19.55 12.65 -14.18
N TYR A 256 18.79 13.61 -14.70
CA TYR A 256 19.11 14.31 -15.94
C TYR A 256 20.37 15.16 -15.79
N ARG A 257 20.47 15.98 -14.73
CA ARG A 257 21.65 16.84 -14.45
C ARG A 257 22.94 16.03 -14.28
N GLU A 258 22.83 14.84 -13.69
CA GLU A 258 23.96 13.94 -13.47
C GLU A 258 24.16 12.92 -14.61
N ARG A 259 23.44 13.07 -15.73
CA ARG A 259 23.50 12.19 -16.92
C ARG A 259 23.32 10.70 -16.57
N ARG A 260 22.37 10.41 -15.67
CA ARG A 260 21.96 9.07 -15.24
C ARG A 260 20.65 8.67 -15.95
N PRO A 261 20.69 8.11 -17.17
CA PRO A 261 19.48 7.85 -17.96
C PRO A 261 18.53 6.86 -17.29
N PHE A 262 19.05 5.91 -16.51
CA PHE A 262 18.23 4.95 -15.76
C PHE A 262 17.29 5.65 -14.76
N GLY A 263 17.79 6.61 -13.97
CA GLY A 263 16.97 7.37 -13.03
C GLY A 263 15.90 8.23 -13.73
N VAL A 264 16.21 8.78 -14.91
CA VAL A 264 15.24 9.50 -15.73
C VAL A 264 14.13 8.55 -16.21
N GLY A 265 14.51 7.40 -16.78
CA GLY A 265 13.57 6.39 -17.26
C GLY A 265 12.67 5.86 -16.14
N LEU A 266 13.27 5.55 -14.98
CA LEU A 266 12.53 5.10 -13.81
C LEU A 266 11.51 6.15 -13.34
N GLY A 267 11.94 7.40 -13.19
CA GLY A 267 11.05 8.49 -12.81
C GLY A 267 9.91 8.70 -13.81
N ALA A 268 10.19 8.60 -15.11
CA ALA A 268 9.18 8.74 -16.17
C ALA A 268 8.15 7.59 -16.14
N VAL A 269 8.60 6.34 -15.98
CA VAL A 269 7.71 5.17 -15.86
C VAL A 269 6.79 5.30 -14.65
N PHE A 270 7.33 5.66 -13.48
CA PHE A 270 6.53 5.87 -12.27
C PHE A 270 5.60 7.07 -12.39
N MET A 271 6.00 8.15 -13.08
CA MET A 271 5.14 9.31 -13.33
C MET A 271 3.95 8.94 -14.22
N LEU A 272 4.20 8.15 -15.27
CA LEU A 272 3.14 7.63 -16.12
C LEU A 272 2.22 6.68 -15.34
N GLY A 273 2.79 5.78 -14.54
CA GLY A 273 2.03 4.90 -13.64
C GLY A 273 1.15 5.68 -12.67
N LEU A 274 1.67 6.76 -12.08
CA LEU A 274 0.94 7.65 -11.19
C LEU A 274 -0.24 8.31 -11.91
N ALA A 275 0.00 8.86 -13.12
CA ALA A 275 -1.07 9.46 -13.93
C ALA A 275 -2.15 8.43 -14.30
N CYS A 276 -1.76 7.23 -14.75
CA CYS A 276 -2.69 6.17 -15.11
C CYS A 276 -3.50 5.68 -13.91
N MET A 277 -2.85 5.30 -12.80
CA MET A 277 -3.52 4.78 -11.60
C MET A 277 -4.38 5.85 -10.91
N SER A 278 -3.95 7.11 -10.90
CA SER A 278 -4.72 8.18 -10.25
C SER A 278 -5.91 8.66 -11.08
N LEU A 279 -5.82 8.67 -12.42
CA LEU A 279 -6.82 9.28 -13.30
C LEU A 279 -7.70 8.28 -14.06
N LEU A 280 -7.16 7.12 -14.43
CA LEU A 280 -7.82 6.16 -15.32
C LEU A 280 -8.38 4.96 -14.58
N VAL A 281 -7.77 4.57 -13.47
CA VAL A 281 -8.18 3.40 -12.68
C VAL A 281 -9.20 3.82 -11.63
N ASP A 282 -10.31 3.09 -11.61
CA ASP A 282 -11.38 3.22 -10.63
C ASP A 282 -10.92 2.81 -9.23
N ASN A 283 -11.66 3.26 -8.21
CA ASN A 283 -11.25 3.06 -6.83
C ASN A 283 -11.16 1.57 -6.47
N ASP A 284 -12.11 0.75 -6.89
CA ASP A 284 -12.17 -0.66 -6.54
C ASP A 284 -11.00 -1.43 -7.16
N ARG A 285 -10.74 -1.23 -8.46
CA ARG A 285 -9.52 -1.77 -9.09
C ARG A 285 -8.24 -1.27 -8.43
N SER A 286 -8.18 0.00 -8.00
CA SER A 286 -6.98 0.51 -7.30
C SER A 286 -6.70 -0.24 -5.98
N PHE A 287 -7.75 -0.66 -5.26
CA PHE A 287 -7.60 -1.46 -4.05
C PHE A 287 -7.22 -2.91 -4.37
N GLU A 288 -7.80 -3.49 -5.41
CA GLU A 288 -7.38 -4.80 -5.92
C GLU A 288 -5.89 -4.81 -6.22
N TRP A 289 -5.39 -3.81 -6.98
CA TRP A 289 -3.96 -3.66 -7.29
C TRP A 289 -3.10 -3.43 -6.04
N THR A 290 -3.64 -2.74 -5.03
CA THR A 290 -2.96 -2.54 -3.76
C THR A 290 -2.77 -3.88 -3.03
N ILE A 291 -3.81 -4.70 -2.94
CA ILE A 291 -3.77 -6.00 -2.26
C ILE A 291 -2.90 -6.99 -3.05
N LEU A 292 -3.11 -7.07 -4.37
CA LEU A 292 -2.27 -7.86 -5.29
C LEU A 292 -0.80 -7.46 -5.17
N GLY A 293 -0.57 -6.17 -4.95
CA GLY A 293 0.73 -5.52 -4.78
C GLY A 293 1.59 -6.11 -3.68
N GLY A 294 1.03 -6.66 -2.59
CA GLY A 294 1.79 -7.24 -1.49
C GLY A 294 2.70 -8.37 -1.97
N VAL A 295 2.09 -9.48 -2.34
CA VAL A 295 2.80 -10.65 -2.91
C VAL A 295 3.46 -10.31 -4.25
N ALA A 296 2.85 -9.48 -5.11
CA ALA A 296 3.48 -9.10 -6.38
C ALA A 296 4.78 -8.31 -6.15
N GLY A 297 4.81 -7.49 -5.10
CA GLY A 297 5.96 -6.68 -4.69
C GLY A 297 7.20 -7.52 -4.41
N GLU A 298 7.03 -8.69 -3.79
CA GLU A 298 8.12 -9.64 -3.57
C GLU A 298 8.86 -10.03 -4.86
N PHE A 299 8.18 -9.96 -6.01
CA PHE A 299 8.78 -10.16 -7.33
C PHE A 299 9.33 -8.86 -7.91
N TRP A 300 8.46 -7.89 -8.20
CA TRP A 300 8.84 -6.76 -9.05
C TRP A 300 9.63 -5.69 -8.29
N VAL A 301 9.39 -5.49 -6.99
CA VAL A 301 10.20 -4.57 -6.17
C VAL A 301 11.59 -5.17 -5.97
N SER A 302 11.68 -6.46 -5.64
CA SER A 302 12.95 -7.16 -5.55
C SER A 302 13.71 -7.12 -6.87
N ALA A 303 13.05 -7.38 -8.00
CA ALA A 303 13.65 -7.30 -9.32
C ALA A 303 14.11 -5.88 -9.64
N LEU A 304 13.34 -4.85 -9.29
CA LEU A 304 13.73 -3.46 -9.47
C LEU A 304 14.98 -3.12 -8.63
N MET A 305 15.07 -3.59 -7.38
CA MET A 305 16.26 -3.41 -6.54
C MET A 305 17.50 -4.11 -7.13
N ILE A 306 17.33 -5.36 -7.61
CA ILE A 306 18.41 -6.14 -8.26
C ILE A 306 18.85 -5.47 -9.56
N VAL A 307 17.92 -5.05 -10.41
CA VAL A 307 18.23 -4.36 -11.68
C VAL A 307 18.91 -3.02 -11.39
N SER A 308 18.42 -2.26 -10.41
CA SER A 308 18.99 -0.97 -10.00
C SER A 308 20.41 -1.11 -9.46
N PHE A 309 20.84 -2.30 -9.01
CA PHE A 309 22.24 -2.54 -8.64
C PHE A 309 23.22 -2.24 -9.80
N PHE A 310 22.83 -2.58 -11.03
CA PHE A 310 23.66 -2.44 -12.23
C PHE A 310 23.65 -1.03 -12.83
N PHE A 311 22.72 -0.18 -12.40
CA PHE A 311 22.54 1.14 -12.98
C PHE A 311 22.76 2.23 -11.93
N ARG A 312 23.54 3.24 -12.30
CA ARG A 312 23.83 4.37 -11.41
C ARG A 312 22.58 5.24 -11.26
N MET A 313 22.18 5.46 -10.01
CA MET A 313 21.16 6.43 -9.62
C MET A 313 21.81 7.78 -9.27
N PRO A 314 21.04 8.86 -9.08
CA PRO A 314 21.60 10.14 -8.65
C PRO A 314 22.44 10.02 -7.38
N ASP A 315 23.59 10.66 -7.40
CA ASP A 315 24.62 10.68 -6.37
C ASP A 315 24.06 11.04 -4.99
N ARG A 316 23.10 11.98 -4.95
CA ARG A 316 22.45 12.46 -3.72
C ARG A 316 21.63 11.39 -3.00
N LEU A 317 21.19 10.35 -3.71
CA LEU A 317 20.51 9.21 -3.10
C LEU A 317 21.47 8.26 -2.40
N ARG A 318 22.80 8.44 -2.56
CA ARG A 318 23.83 7.55 -2.00
C ARG A 318 23.58 6.08 -2.37
N TRP A 319 23.00 5.85 -3.55
CA TRP A 319 22.60 4.52 -4.01
C TRP A 319 23.77 3.54 -4.08
N ASP A 320 25.00 4.02 -4.31
CA ASP A 320 26.21 3.20 -4.32
C ASP A 320 26.40 2.41 -3.00
N PHE A 321 25.98 2.97 -1.87
CA PHE A 321 25.99 2.30 -0.57
C PHE A 321 24.78 1.37 -0.41
N PHE A 322 23.57 1.89 -0.64
CA PHE A 322 22.33 1.14 -0.42
C PHE A 322 22.18 -0.07 -1.34
N ARG A 323 22.68 -0.01 -2.59
CA ARG A 323 22.60 -1.13 -3.53
C ARG A 323 23.32 -2.38 -3.01
N MET A 324 24.42 -2.22 -2.27
CA MET A 324 25.16 -3.35 -1.68
C MET A 324 24.40 -3.96 -0.51
N LEU A 325 23.74 -3.13 0.30
CA LEU A 325 22.92 -3.59 1.43
C LEU A 325 21.65 -4.31 0.96
N LEU A 326 21.01 -3.78 -0.09
CA LEU A 326 19.68 -4.23 -0.53
C LEU A 326 19.72 -5.44 -1.48
N ILE A 327 20.84 -5.70 -2.17
CA ILE A 327 20.88 -6.78 -3.17
C ILE A 327 20.64 -8.17 -2.56
N PHE A 328 21.21 -8.45 -1.38
CA PHE A 328 21.08 -9.75 -0.71
C PHE A 328 19.64 -10.07 -0.28
N PRO A 329 18.96 -9.21 0.50
CA PRO A 329 17.58 -9.48 0.87
C PRO A 329 16.63 -9.43 -0.32
N ALA A 330 16.90 -8.61 -1.34
CA ALA A 330 16.10 -8.61 -2.57
C ALA A 330 16.18 -9.96 -3.29
N PHE A 331 17.37 -10.56 -3.42
CA PHE A 331 17.50 -11.91 -3.99
C PHE A 331 16.85 -12.98 -3.14
N ALA A 332 17.03 -12.93 -1.81
CA ALA A 332 16.41 -13.90 -0.91
C ALA A 332 14.87 -13.85 -0.99
N THR A 333 14.30 -12.65 -1.02
CA THR A 333 12.86 -12.42 -1.16
C THR A 333 12.36 -12.92 -2.52
N TRP A 334 12.99 -12.50 -3.62
CA TRP A 334 12.60 -12.92 -4.97
C TRP A 334 12.69 -14.45 -5.15
N MET A 335 13.75 -15.07 -4.64
CA MET A 335 13.96 -16.52 -4.74
C MET A 335 12.94 -17.30 -3.90
N SER A 336 12.67 -16.85 -2.67
CA SER A 336 11.67 -17.45 -1.79
C SER A 336 10.29 -17.41 -2.44
N ALA A 337 9.85 -16.22 -2.88
CA ALA A 337 8.57 -16.05 -3.57
C ALA A 337 8.48 -16.91 -4.84
N SER A 338 9.54 -16.94 -5.66
CA SER A 338 9.58 -17.76 -6.87
C SER A 338 9.44 -19.25 -6.56
N ARG A 339 10.21 -19.78 -5.61
CA ARG A 339 10.13 -21.19 -5.21
C ARG A 339 8.75 -21.57 -4.71
N LEU A 340 8.14 -20.71 -3.87
CA LEU A 340 6.80 -20.92 -3.35
C LEU A 340 5.79 -21.06 -4.50
N TRP A 341 5.76 -20.08 -5.40
CA TRP A 341 4.75 -20.05 -6.47
C TRP A 341 4.96 -21.10 -7.55
N PHE A 342 6.20 -21.47 -7.88
CA PHE A 342 6.46 -22.66 -8.68
C PHE A 342 6.02 -23.94 -7.96
N GLY A 343 6.23 -24.03 -6.64
CA GLY A 343 5.76 -25.16 -5.84
C GLY A 343 4.23 -25.29 -5.86
N VAL A 344 3.51 -24.18 -5.75
CA VAL A 344 2.04 -24.15 -5.89
C VAL A 344 1.63 -24.58 -7.29
N ALA A 345 2.28 -24.05 -8.34
CA ALA A 345 1.99 -24.40 -9.74
C ALA A 345 2.23 -25.90 -10.04
N PHE A 346 3.25 -26.51 -9.44
CA PHE A 346 3.54 -27.94 -9.58
C PHE A 346 2.81 -28.83 -8.56
N GLY A 347 1.97 -28.25 -7.70
CA GLY A 347 1.23 -28.99 -6.66
C GLY A 347 2.10 -29.56 -5.53
N SER A 348 3.34 -29.10 -5.39
CA SER A 348 4.25 -29.47 -4.30
C SER A 348 4.15 -28.56 -3.08
N ALA A 349 3.49 -27.41 -3.21
CA ALA A 349 3.17 -26.49 -2.11
C ALA A 349 1.69 -26.09 -2.15
N ARG A 350 1.16 -25.65 -1.00
CA ARG A 350 -0.18 -25.08 -0.91
C ARG A 350 -0.11 -23.56 -1.08
N MET A 351 -1.15 -22.97 -1.65
CA MET A 351 -1.29 -21.52 -1.72
C MET A 351 -1.28 -20.93 -0.29
N PRO A 352 -0.47 -19.88 -0.01
CA PRO A 352 -0.39 -19.30 1.33
C PRO A 352 -1.63 -18.45 1.61
N THR A 353 -2.67 -19.03 2.19
CA THR A 353 -3.84 -18.30 2.68
C THR A 353 -3.64 -17.82 4.12
N GLY A 354 -4.39 -16.80 4.53
CA GLY A 354 -4.34 -16.26 5.90
C GLY A 354 -3.45 -15.02 6.07
N THR A 355 -3.41 -14.50 7.29
CA THR A 355 -2.47 -13.45 7.70
C THR A 355 -1.33 -14.03 8.53
N ILE A 356 -0.23 -13.28 8.62
CA ILE A 356 0.93 -13.64 9.47
C ILE A 356 0.51 -13.85 10.94
N PHE A 357 -0.50 -13.13 11.43
CA PHE A 357 -0.91 -13.15 12.84
C PHE A 357 -2.14 -14.03 13.11
N GLY A 358 -3.02 -14.21 12.13
CA GLY A 358 -4.29 -14.94 12.27
C GLY A 358 -4.28 -16.36 11.70
N GLY A 359 -3.18 -16.78 11.04
CA GLY A 359 -3.07 -18.09 10.40
C GLY A 359 -3.99 -18.26 9.18
N SER A 360 -4.04 -19.47 8.62
CA SER A 360 -4.71 -19.77 7.34
C SER A 360 -6.22 -19.53 7.32
N HIS A 361 -6.85 -19.41 8.48
CA HIS A 361 -8.29 -19.17 8.63
C HIS A 361 -8.64 -17.67 8.67
N ASP A 362 -7.64 -16.78 8.73
CA ASP A 362 -7.89 -15.35 8.76
C ASP A 362 -8.26 -14.81 7.36
N GLY A 363 -9.51 -14.40 7.21
CA GLY A 363 -10.03 -13.81 5.97
C GLY A 363 -9.36 -12.50 5.57
N ALA A 364 -8.58 -11.86 6.46
CA ALA A 364 -7.90 -10.60 6.17
C ALA A 364 -6.63 -10.75 5.29
N GLY A 365 -6.15 -11.98 5.05
CA GLY A 365 -4.97 -12.22 4.21
C GLY A 365 -5.17 -11.79 2.75
N ASP A 366 -4.10 -11.33 2.09
CA ASP A 366 -4.17 -10.80 0.72
C ASP A 366 -4.85 -11.74 -0.27
N LEU A 367 -4.44 -13.02 -0.29
CA LEU A 367 -4.98 -14.00 -1.23
C LEU A 367 -6.44 -14.31 -0.93
N ASN A 368 -6.82 -14.37 0.35
CA ASN A 368 -8.21 -14.56 0.74
C ASN A 368 -9.08 -13.39 0.25
N ARG A 369 -8.59 -12.16 0.38
CA ARG A 369 -9.29 -10.98 -0.12
C ARG A 369 -9.37 -10.95 -1.64
N LEU A 370 -8.30 -11.31 -2.36
CA LEU A 370 -8.35 -11.41 -3.83
C LEU A 370 -9.38 -12.44 -4.30
N ILE A 371 -9.46 -13.59 -3.63
CA ILE A 371 -10.42 -14.64 -3.95
C ILE A 371 -11.85 -14.22 -3.60
N HIS A 372 -12.08 -13.79 -2.36
CA HIS A 372 -13.42 -13.55 -1.83
C HIS A 372 -14.01 -12.19 -2.22
N ASP A 373 -13.20 -11.12 -2.23
CA ASP A 373 -13.68 -9.76 -2.50
C ASP A 373 -13.58 -9.40 -4.00
N TYR A 374 -12.60 -9.96 -4.73
CA TYR A 374 -12.33 -9.62 -6.14
C TYR A 374 -12.53 -10.76 -7.13
N GLY A 375 -12.94 -11.94 -6.65
CA GLY A 375 -13.32 -13.07 -7.50
C GLY A 375 -12.17 -13.75 -8.25
N TRP A 376 -10.93 -13.57 -7.79
CA TRP A 376 -9.80 -14.30 -8.36
C TRP A 376 -9.94 -15.80 -8.10
N SER A 377 -9.65 -16.62 -9.11
CA SER A 377 -9.50 -18.07 -8.90
C SER A 377 -8.10 -18.38 -8.41
N GLU A 378 -7.95 -19.46 -7.63
CA GLU A 378 -6.64 -19.96 -7.19
C GLU A 378 -5.71 -20.25 -8.38
N ALA A 379 -6.26 -20.85 -9.45
CA ALA A 379 -5.52 -21.10 -10.68
C ALA A 379 -5.08 -19.80 -11.37
N GLY A 380 -5.93 -18.77 -11.35
CA GLY A 380 -5.62 -17.44 -11.88
C GLY A 380 -4.49 -16.77 -11.13
N LEU A 381 -4.52 -16.76 -9.80
CA LEU A 381 -3.44 -16.23 -8.96
C LEU A 381 -2.14 -17.01 -9.14
N THR A 382 -2.22 -18.34 -9.18
CA THR A 382 -1.06 -19.21 -9.41
C THR A 382 -0.40 -18.91 -10.75
N SER A 383 -1.18 -18.80 -11.82
CA SER A 383 -0.67 -18.42 -13.14
C SER A 383 -0.06 -17.02 -13.11
N PHE A 384 -0.73 -16.04 -12.49
CA PHE A 384 -0.27 -14.66 -12.43
C PHE A 384 1.10 -14.53 -11.76
N TYR A 385 1.25 -15.06 -10.55
CA TYR A 385 2.50 -14.95 -9.80
C TYR A 385 3.63 -15.80 -10.41
N THR A 386 3.31 -16.95 -10.99
CA THR A 386 4.31 -17.74 -11.73
C THR A 386 4.79 -17.01 -12.98
N SER A 387 3.89 -16.41 -13.77
CA SER A 387 4.26 -15.57 -14.91
C SER A 387 5.07 -14.35 -14.48
N LEU A 388 4.73 -13.73 -13.35
CA LEU A 388 5.49 -12.60 -12.79
C LEU A 388 6.90 -13.00 -12.36
N SER A 389 7.06 -14.18 -11.74
CA SER A 389 8.36 -14.77 -11.41
C SER A 389 9.21 -14.98 -12.67
N ILE A 390 8.64 -15.57 -13.72
CA ILE A 390 9.34 -15.81 -15.00
C ILE A 390 9.76 -14.48 -15.64
N LEU A 391 8.84 -13.51 -15.73
CA LEU A 391 9.10 -12.22 -16.36
C LEU A 391 10.20 -11.45 -15.63
N THR A 392 10.11 -11.37 -14.30
CA THR A 392 11.12 -10.68 -13.48
C THR A 392 12.46 -11.41 -13.50
N GLY A 393 12.46 -12.75 -13.49
CA GLY A 393 13.68 -13.55 -13.65
C GLY A 393 14.35 -13.34 -15.00
N ALA A 394 13.58 -13.34 -16.09
CA ALA A 394 14.08 -13.06 -17.43
C ALA A 394 14.68 -11.65 -17.54
N LEU A 395 14.04 -10.64 -16.94
CA LEU A 395 14.56 -9.27 -16.87
C LEU A 395 15.90 -9.22 -16.11
N ILE A 396 15.97 -9.84 -14.93
CA ILE A 396 17.19 -9.87 -14.10
C ILE A 396 18.35 -10.51 -14.88
N VAL A 397 18.12 -11.69 -15.46
CA VAL A 397 19.14 -12.41 -16.26
C VAL A 397 19.54 -11.62 -17.49
N GLY A 398 18.58 -11.01 -18.20
CA GLY A 398 18.84 -10.18 -19.37
C GLY A 398 19.71 -8.96 -19.07
N VAL A 399 19.43 -8.26 -17.97
CA VAL A 399 20.25 -7.11 -17.51
C VAL A 399 21.65 -7.56 -17.12
N TYR A 400 21.78 -8.65 -16.35
CA TYR A 400 23.07 -9.19 -15.96
C TYR A 400 23.93 -9.58 -17.18
N ALA A 401 23.34 -10.31 -18.14
CA ALA A 401 24.01 -10.70 -19.38
C ALA A 401 24.43 -9.49 -20.22
N PHE A 402 23.55 -8.48 -20.35
CA PHE A 402 23.85 -7.24 -21.07
C PHE A 402 25.03 -6.48 -20.45
N VAL A 403 25.04 -6.30 -19.13
CA VAL A 403 26.13 -5.61 -18.41
C VAL A 403 27.43 -6.39 -18.52
N GLY A 404 27.38 -7.71 -18.35
CA GLY A 404 28.53 -8.60 -18.50
C GLY A 404 29.15 -8.54 -19.90
N PHE A 405 28.31 -8.64 -20.94
CA PHE A 405 28.76 -8.54 -22.35
C PHE A 405 29.39 -7.18 -22.65
N ARG A 406 28.73 -6.08 -22.24
CA ARG A 406 29.26 -4.73 -22.43
C ARG A 406 30.62 -4.55 -21.75
N LYS A 407 30.83 -5.11 -20.56
CA LYS A 407 32.13 -5.05 -19.88
C LYS A 407 33.18 -5.89 -20.60
N TRP A 408 32.85 -7.14 -20.95
CA TRP A 408 33.73 -8.01 -21.71
C TRP A 408 34.23 -7.36 -23.02
N SER A 409 33.31 -6.76 -23.79
CA SER A 409 33.63 -6.08 -25.05
C SER A 409 34.60 -4.91 -24.89
N ARG A 410 34.65 -4.27 -23.72
CA ARG A 410 35.56 -3.15 -23.41
C ARG A 410 36.92 -3.62 -22.92
N SER A 411 36.98 -4.80 -22.30
CA SER A 411 38.21 -5.40 -21.79
C SER A 411 38.96 -6.25 -22.81
N ALA A 412 38.34 -6.59 -23.95
CA ALA A 412 39.00 -7.32 -25.01
C ALA A 412 40.19 -6.49 -25.53
N PRO A 413 41.44 -6.96 -25.38
CA PRO A 413 42.59 -6.23 -25.88
C PRO A 413 42.42 -6.03 -27.38
N HIS A 414 42.63 -4.80 -27.88
CA HIS A 414 42.74 -4.54 -29.31
C HIS A 414 43.89 -5.41 -29.83
N ARG A 415 43.56 -6.60 -30.34
CA ARG A 415 44.50 -7.46 -31.06
C ARG A 415 44.79 -6.75 -32.38
N THR A 416 45.85 -5.95 -32.36
CA THR A 416 46.53 -5.41 -33.55
C THR A 416 47.36 -6.49 -34.20
#